data_AF-A0A2D5QAE5-F1
#
_entry.id   AF-A0A2D5QAE5-F1
#
_cell.length_a   1.000
_cell.length_b   1.000
_cell.length_c   1.000
_cell.angle_alpha   90.00
_cell.angle_beta   90.00
_cell.angle_gamma   90.00
#
_symmetry.space_group_name_H-M   'P 1'
#
loop_
_entity.id
_entity.type
_entity.pdbx_description
1 polymer ?
#
loop_
_entity_poly.entity_id
_entity_poly.type
_entity_poly.pdbx_seq_one_letter_code
_entity_poly.pdbx_strand_id
1 'polypeptide(L)'
;MSDPIAQAIGLQGYATPHEGIGGIIKARVTDFRVEEIATPVHHDNRGRFTVAKITLTNWETNRFCNQLSAKLRIPRNRVFFAGTKDKRAVTSQLFVIDAPMNKVAEVELPDVEIEVLGRTHQKIGFGNHRGNRFTIVVRGCCHPDGTPMTDDEAMAEVERIQNDMEASLGGQRFPNWIGPQRFGSGRPVTPHVGRHVVNEDWEQAVMTYLSMEGPNEEEEAQAIRKQIRENGLDEGLLESLPRWMGFERRMIEHLLSNPDDHVGAFRKLPTNLQLMTVHALQSIVFNKSLQRRLEEGLPLSRPVVGDIVGRIDEKSQLDVNS
;
A
#
# COMPACT_ATOMS: atom_id res chain seq x y z
N MET A 1 12.41 -5.29 -20.93
CA MET A 1 11.04 -4.87 -21.31
C MET A 1 10.50 -4.01 -20.19
N SER A 2 10.01 -2.81 -20.48
CA SER A 2 9.42 -1.92 -19.46
C SER A 2 8.08 -2.49 -18.99
N ASP A 3 7.93 -2.69 -17.69
CA ASP A 3 6.66 -3.06 -17.06
C ASP A 3 5.59 -1.99 -17.41
N PRO A 4 4.52 -2.36 -18.15
CA PRO A 4 3.47 -1.41 -18.56
C PRO A 4 2.80 -0.72 -17.36
N ILE A 5 2.70 -1.41 -16.21
CA ILE A 5 2.13 -0.84 -15.00
C ILE A 5 3.07 0.23 -14.45
N ALA A 6 4.36 -0.06 -14.34
CA ALA A 6 5.38 0.90 -13.91
C ALA A 6 5.38 2.15 -14.79
N GLN A 7 5.32 1.99 -16.11
CA GLN A 7 5.27 3.11 -17.05
C GLN A 7 4.01 3.97 -16.88
N ALA A 8 2.84 3.34 -16.68
CA ALA A 8 1.57 4.03 -16.48
C ALA A 8 1.56 4.90 -15.21
N ILE A 9 2.30 4.49 -14.17
CA ILE A 9 2.36 5.21 -12.89
C ILE A 9 3.60 6.13 -12.75
N GLY A 10 4.36 6.31 -13.83
CA GLY A 10 5.53 7.20 -13.86
C GLY A 10 6.81 6.63 -13.25
N LEU A 11 6.88 5.30 -13.03
CA LEU A 11 8.12 4.60 -12.67
C LEU A 11 8.85 4.19 -13.95
N GLN A 12 9.54 5.14 -14.56
CA GLN A 12 10.12 4.98 -15.90
C GLN A 12 11.64 4.74 -15.89
N GLY A 13 12.27 4.74 -14.72
CA GLY A 13 13.72 4.53 -14.60
C GLY A 13 14.12 4.07 -13.21
N TYR A 14 15.44 4.00 -13.02
CA TYR A 14 16.09 3.53 -11.81
C TYR A 14 17.09 4.56 -11.30
N ALA A 15 17.49 4.44 -10.04
CA ALA A 15 18.52 5.30 -9.44
C ALA A 15 19.93 4.92 -9.91
N THR A 16 20.09 3.70 -10.43
CA THR A 16 21.36 3.12 -10.85
C THR A 16 21.20 2.48 -12.23
N PRO A 17 22.29 2.35 -13.00
CA PRO A 17 22.24 1.82 -14.37
C PRO A 17 22.28 0.28 -14.44
N HIS A 18 22.29 -0.42 -13.30
CA HIS A 18 22.45 -1.88 -13.26
C HIS A 18 21.11 -2.59 -13.54
N GLU A 19 21.17 -3.77 -14.15
CA GLU A 19 19.96 -4.53 -14.57
C GLU A 19 19.26 -5.26 -13.41
N GLY A 20 19.90 -5.36 -12.24
CA GLY A 20 19.36 -6.04 -11.06
C GLY A 20 19.68 -7.54 -11.01
N ILE A 21 19.12 -8.22 -10.02
CA ILE A 21 19.37 -9.65 -9.75
C ILE A 21 18.23 -10.59 -10.21
N GLY A 22 17.21 -10.03 -10.87
CA GLY A 22 15.99 -10.76 -11.19
C GLY A 22 15.27 -11.31 -9.95
N GLY A 23 14.76 -12.53 -10.07
CA GLY A 23 14.10 -13.25 -8.97
C GLY A 23 12.69 -12.77 -8.60
N ILE A 24 12.11 -13.47 -7.63
CA ILE A 24 10.72 -13.31 -7.20
C ILE A 24 10.67 -13.07 -5.68
N ILE A 25 9.94 -12.05 -5.27
CA ILE A 25 9.60 -11.78 -3.87
C ILE A 25 8.27 -12.42 -3.49
N LYS A 26 8.06 -12.68 -2.19
CA LYS A 26 6.82 -13.28 -1.65
C LYS A 26 6.46 -14.64 -2.27
N ALA A 27 7.45 -15.38 -2.80
CA ALA A 27 7.25 -16.74 -3.30
C ALA A 27 6.63 -17.64 -2.21
N ARG A 28 7.17 -17.55 -0.99
CA ARG A 28 6.56 -18.08 0.24
C ARG A 28 6.14 -16.92 1.15
N VAL A 29 5.15 -17.15 2.03
CA VAL A 29 4.72 -16.14 3.02
C VAL A 29 5.89 -15.73 3.93
N THR A 30 6.74 -16.68 4.30
CA THR A 30 7.90 -16.47 5.18
C THR A 30 9.07 -15.72 4.54
N ASP A 31 9.04 -15.54 3.21
CA ASP A 31 10.05 -14.77 2.46
C ASP A 31 9.89 -13.27 2.64
N PHE A 32 8.78 -12.81 3.22
CA PHE A 32 8.52 -11.40 3.45
C PHE A 32 8.13 -11.20 4.90
N ARG A 33 9.06 -10.67 5.68
CA ARG A 33 8.87 -10.39 7.11
C ARG A 33 8.85 -8.89 7.34
N VAL A 34 7.89 -8.45 8.15
CA VAL A 34 7.72 -7.04 8.51
C VAL A 34 7.66 -6.94 10.02
N GLU A 35 8.65 -6.29 10.63
CA GLU A 35 8.66 -5.99 12.05
C GLU A 35 8.42 -4.50 12.25
N GLU A 36 7.41 -4.15 13.04
CA GLU A 36 7.12 -2.76 13.37
C GLU A 36 8.19 -2.18 14.29
N ILE A 37 8.76 -1.04 13.89
CA ILE A 37 9.58 -0.22 14.76
C ILE A 37 8.61 0.70 15.53
N ALA A 38 8.09 0.18 16.64
CA ALA A 38 7.06 0.86 17.42
C ALA A 38 7.58 2.15 18.08
N THR A 39 6.68 3.09 18.32
CA THR A 39 6.95 4.18 19.28
C THR A 39 7.01 3.58 20.68
N PRO A 40 8.02 3.90 21.51
CA PRO A 40 8.11 3.38 22.87
C PRO A 40 6.83 3.63 23.67
N VAL A 41 6.35 2.60 24.36
CA VAL A 41 5.20 2.66 25.26
C VAL A 41 5.70 2.58 26.70
N HIS A 42 5.22 3.47 27.56
CA HIS A 42 5.54 3.43 28.98
C HIS A 42 4.80 2.27 29.66
N HIS A 43 5.56 1.37 30.30
CA HIS A 43 5.00 0.23 31.01
C HIS A 43 4.71 0.56 32.48
N ASP A 44 3.56 0.12 32.96
CA ASP A 44 3.14 0.21 34.36
C ASP A 44 2.28 -1.01 34.70
N ASN A 45 2.64 -1.76 35.73
CA ASN A 45 1.90 -2.95 36.18
C ASN A 45 0.46 -2.65 36.62
N ARG A 46 0.13 -1.41 36.97
CA ARG A 46 -1.24 -0.93 37.26
C ARG A 46 -1.96 -0.40 36.02
N GLY A 47 -1.30 -0.44 34.87
CA GLY A 47 -1.81 -0.01 33.58
C GLY A 47 -3.16 -0.64 33.24
N ARG A 48 -4.08 0.13 32.68
CA ARG A 48 -5.39 -0.40 32.28
C ARG A 48 -5.26 -1.44 31.17
N PHE A 49 -4.45 -1.16 30.16
CA PHE A 49 -4.34 -1.94 28.93
C PHE A 49 -3.21 -2.96 28.99
N THR A 50 -3.37 -4.08 28.31
CA THR A 50 -2.31 -5.06 28.05
C THR A 50 -1.57 -4.66 26.78
N VAL A 51 -0.24 -4.65 26.85
CA VAL A 51 0.65 -4.47 25.71
C VAL A 51 1.13 -5.84 25.25
N ALA A 52 0.97 -6.16 23.98
CA ALA A 52 1.45 -7.40 23.40
C ALA A 52 2.10 -7.15 22.04
N LYS A 53 3.23 -7.83 21.79
CA LYS A 53 3.77 -7.97 20.44
C LYS A 53 3.10 -9.19 19.80
N ILE A 54 2.46 -8.98 18.67
CA ILE A 54 1.69 -10.03 17.99
C ILE A 54 2.33 -10.30 16.65
N THR A 55 2.71 -11.57 16.43
CA THR A 55 3.21 -12.05 15.16
C THR A 55 2.10 -12.78 14.43
N LEU A 56 1.83 -12.35 13.20
CA LEU A 56 0.78 -12.88 12.34
C LEU A 56 1.38 -13.44 11.06
N THR A 57 1.07 -14.69 10.72
CA THR A 57 1.52 -15.34 9.48
C THR A 57 0.36 -15.49 8.50
N ASN A 58 0.41 -14.80 7.36
CA ASN A 58 -0.65 -14.83 6.33
C ASN A 58 -2.03 -14.28 6.77
N TRP A 59 -2.07 -13.32 7.69
CA TRP A 59 -3.31 -12.73 8.20
C TRP A 59 -3.49 -11.27 7.77
N GLU A 60 -4.75 -10.89 7.54
CA GLU A 60 -5.14 -9.48 7.49
C GLU A 60 -5.40 -8.99 8.93
N THR A 61 -4.88 -7.81 9.28
CA THR A 61 -4.88 -7.26 10.63
C THR A 61 -6.30 -7.11 11.22
N ASN A 62 -7.28 -6.64 10.44
CA ASN A 62 -8.65 -6.48 10.91
C ASN A 62 -9.36 -7.81 11.14
N ARG A 63 -9.13 -8.81 10.28
CA ARG A 63 -9.60 -10.19 10.49
C ARG A 63 -9.08 -10.73 11.82
N PHE A 64 -7.79 -10.57 12.10
CA PHE A 64 -7.20 -10.95 13.39
C PHE A 64 -7.87 -10.22 14.55
N CYS A 65 -7.99 -8.89 14.48
CA CYS A 65 -8.59 -8.10 15.57
C CYS A 65 -10.04 -8.49 15.86
N ASN A 66 -10.82 -8.83 14.81
CA ASN A 66 -12.20 -9.32 14.99
C ASN A 66 -12.22 -10.64 15.76
N GLN A 67 -11.38 -11.60 15.40
CA GLN A 67 -11.28 -12.89 16.10
C GLN A 67 -10.76 -12.74 17.53
N LEU A 68 -9.73 -11.93 17.74
CA LEU A 68 -9.20 -11.60 19.07
C LEU A 68 -10.30 -10.99 19.95
N SER A 69 -11.02 -10.00 19.45
CA SER A 69 -12.08 -9.33 20.19
C SER A 69 -13.23 -10.28 20.57
N ALA A 70 -13.59 -11.20 19.68
CA ALA A 70 -14.60 -12.23 19.95
C ALA A 70 -14.15 -13.22 21.05
N LYS A 71 -12.89 -13.71 20.97
CA LYS A 71 -12.29 -14.59 22.00
C LYS A 71 -12.23 -13.91 23.37
N LEU A 72 -11.88 -12.62 23.40
CA LEU A 72 -11.79 -11.83 24.63
C LEU A 72 -13.15 -11.29 25.12
N ARG A 73 -14.23 -11.45 24.33
CA ARG A 73 -15.56 -10.91 24.60
C ARG A 73 -15.55 -9.39 24.84
N ILE A 74 -14.74 -8.67 24.07
CA ILE A 74 -14.66 -7.21 24.10
C ILE A 74 -15.09 -6.62 22.76
N PRO A 75 -15.59 -5.37 22.72
CA PRO A 75 -15.82 -4.67 21.46
C PRO A 75 -14.53 -4.50 20.64
N ARG A 76 -14.62 -4.60 19.30
CA ARG A 76 -13.49 -4.49 18.36
C ARG A 76 -12.69 -3.17 18.50
N ASN A 77 -13.35 -2.08 18.86
CA ASN A 77 -12.72 -0.76 19.07
C ASN A 77 -11.87 -0.68 20.35
N ARG A 78 -11.76 -1.77 21.12
CA ARG A 78 -10.89 -1.90 22.29
C ARG A 78 -9.54 -2.59 22.00
N VAL A 79 -9.25 -2.85 20.72
CA VAL A 79 -7.97 -3.35 20.23
C VAL A 79 -7.31 -2.25 19.39
N PHE A 80 -6.19 -1.73 19.88
CA PHE A 80 -5.48 -0.57 19.35
C PHE A 80 -4.14 -0.99 18.73
N PHE A 81 -3.77 -0.41 17.58
CA PHE A 81 -2.53 -0.68 16.85
C PHE A 81 -2.18 0.50 15.93
N ALA A 82 -0.92 0.61 15.50
CA ALA A 82 -0.42 1.78 14.78
C ALA A 82 -0.67 1.76 13.26
N GLY A 83 -0.93 0.59 12.67
CA GLY A 83 -1.25 0.46 11.25
C GLY A 83 -1.44 -0.99 10.82
N THR A 84 -2.04 -1.18 9.65
CA THR A 84 -2.14 -2.50 9.02
C THR A 84 -0.83 -2.82 8.30
N LYS A 85 -0.51 -4.11 8.18
CA LYS A 85 0.67 -4.60 7.44
C LYS A 85 0.22 -5.54 6.33
N ASP A 86 1.17 -5.96 5.49
CA ASP A 86 0.93 -6.90 4.41
C ASP A 86 0.27 -8.20 4.89
N LYS A 87 -0.85 -8.60 4.26
CA LYS A 87 -1.49 -9.89 4.53
C LYS A 87 -0.57 -11.06 4.21
N ARG A 88 0.04 -11.07 3.01
CA ARG A 88 0.90 -12.15 2.53
C ARG A 88 2.33 -11.93 3.02
N ALA A 89 2.53 -12.06 4.32
CA ALA A 89 3.79 -11.86 5.03
C ALA A 89 3.76 -12.53 6.41
N VAL A 90 4.92 -12.60 7.07
CA VAL A 90 5.01 -12.76 8.52
C VAL A 90 5.19 -11.36 9.11
N THR A 91 4.22 -10.88 9.89
CA THR A 91 4.22 -9.51 10.39
C THR A 91 4.25 -9.51 11.91
N SER A 92 5.09 -8.70 12.54
CA SER A 92 5.15 -8.54 13.99
C SER A 92 4.95 -7.08 14.34
N GLN A 93 3.95 -6.78 15.18
CA GLN A 93 3.63 -5.41 15.55
C GLN A 93 3.07 -5.28 16.95
N LEU A 94 3.06 -4.06 17.48
CA LEU A 94 2.59 -3.79 18.83
C LEU A 94 1.07 -3.57 18.86
N PHE A 95 0.41 -4.26 19.77
CA PHE A 95 -1.00 -4.06 20.09
C PHE A 95 -1.17 -3.61 21.53
N VAL A 96 -2.11 -2.70 21.73
CA VAL A 96 -2.63 -2.33 23.05
C VAL A 96 -4.08 -2.80 23.14
N ILE A 97 -4.39 -3.59 24.16
CA ILE A 97 -5.66 -4.31 24.27
C ILE A 97 -6.29 -3.99 25.62
N ASP A 98 -7.55 -3.54 25.63
CA ASP A 98 -8.32 -3.30 26.86
C ASP A 98 -8.89 -4.61 27.43
N ALA A 99 -7.98 -5.52 27.80
CA ALA A 99 -8.28 -6.80 28.44
C ALA A 99 -7.16 -7.19 29.42
N PRO A 100 -7.44 -8.04 30.43
CA PRO A 100 -6.42 -8.54 31.36
C PRO A 100 -5.31 -9.35 30.68
N MET A 101 -4.06 -9.24 31.16
CA MET A 101 -2.89 -9.92 30.57
C MET A 101 -3.06 -11.43 30.44
N ASN A 102 -3.57 -12.09 31.50
CA ASN A 102 -3.79 -13.53 31.49
C ASN A 102 -4.79 -13.94 30.41
N LYS A 103 -5.85 -13.14 30.21
CA LYS A 103 -6.84 -13.41 29.16
C LYS A 103 -6.28 -13.22 27.76
N VAL A 104 -5.38 -12.26 27.57
CA VAL A 104 -4.69 -12.06 26.29
C VAL A 104 -3.70 -13.21 26.02
N ALA A 105 -2.94 -13.64 27.04
CA ALA A 105 -1.98 -14.73 26.93
C ALA A 105 -2.63 -16.11 26.68
N GLU A 106 -3.86 -16.32 27.16
CA GLU A 106 -4.66 -17.54 26.94
C GLU A 106 -5.25 -17.63 25.51
N VAL A 107 -5.15 -16.59 24.67
CA VAL A 107 -5.73 -16.62 23.32
C VAL A 107 -4.85 -17.45 22.39
N GLU A 108 -5.39 -18.58 21.94
CA GLU A 108 -4.81 -19.38 20.88
C GLU A 108 -5.57 -19.21 19.57
N LEU A 109 -4.83 -18.90 18.52
CA LEU A 109 -5.29 -18.81 17.14
C LEU A 109 -4.23 -19.43 16.21
N PRO A 110 -4.61 -20.17 15.16
CA PRO A 110 -3.65 -20.71 14.20
C PRO A 110 -2.85 -19.58 13.52
N ASP A 111 -1.55 -19.82 13.30
CA ASP A 111 -0.65 -18.89 12.61
C ASP A 111 -0.50 -17.51 13.28
N VAL A 112 -0.78 -17.45 14.59
CA VAL A 112 -0.69 -16.27 15.43
C VAL A 112 0.14 -16.58 16.68
N GLU A 113 1.12 -15.72 16.96
CA GLU A 113 1.88 -15.75 18.20
C GLU A 113 1.60 -14.46 18.98
N ILE A 114 1.30 -14.58 20.27
CA ILE A 114 1.02 -13.46 21.16
C ILE A 114 2.05 -13.44 22.28
N GLU A 115 2.95 -12.45 22.25
CA GLU A 115 3.92 -12.19 23.31
C GLU A 115 3.43 -11.00 24.16
N VAL A 116 2.94 -11.28 25.37
CA VAL A 116 2.53 -10.23 26.30
C VAL A 116 3.75 -9.57 26.92
N LEU A 117 3.88 -8.25 26.72
CA LEU A 117 5.05 -7.47 27.15
C LEU A 117 4.83 -6.77 28.50
N GLY A 118 3.58 -6.54 28.89
CA GLY A 118 3.26 -5.86 30.15
C GLY A 118 1.94 -5.09 30.08
N ARG A 119 1.82 -4.05 30.91
CA ARG A 119 0.64 -3.20 31.00
C ARG A 119 0.99 -1.73 30.79
N THR A 120 0.01 -0.93 30.38
CA THR A 120 0.17 0.51 30.17
C THR A 120 -1.13 1.27 30.40
N HIS A 121 -1.02 2.58 30.64
CA HIS A 121 -2.15 3.52 30.59
C HIS A 121 -2.33 4.16 29.21
N GLN A 122 -1.38 3.98 28.29
CA GLN A 122 -1.37 4.60 26.98
C GLN A 122 -2.15 3.76 25.96
N LYS A 123 -2.80 4.43 25.01
CA LYS A 123 -3.31 3.82 23.79
C LYS A 123 -2.34 4.11 22.64
N ILE A 124 -2.40 3.28 21.59
CA ILE A 124 -1.70 3.54 20.33
C ILE A 124 -2.75 3.96 19.29
N GLY A 125 -2.49 5.07 18.59
CA GLY A 125 -3.30 5.54 17.47
C GLY A 125 -2.72 5.13 16.12
N PHE A 126 -3.53 5.20 15.06
CA PHE A 126 -3.04 5.04 13.69
C PHE A 126 -1.94 6.06 13.39
N GLY A 127 -0.86 5.60 12.74
CA GLY A 127 0.32 6.42 12.44
C GLY A 127 1.39 6.44 13.54
N ASN A 128 1.12 5.90 14.74
CA ASN A 128 2.07 5.93 15.87
C ASN A 128 3.20 4.87 15.79
N HIS A 129 3.83 4.69 14.64
CA HIS A 129 5.03 3.86 14.47
C HIS A 129 6.16 4.71 13.87
N ARG A 130 7.41 4.35 14.17
CA ARG A 130 8.60 5.03 13.63
C ARG A 130 8.96 4.52 12.23
N GLY A 131 8.56 3.30 11.91
CA GLY A 131 8.85 2.67 10.63
C GLY A 131 8.61 1.17 10.69
N ASN A 132 9.09 0.46 9.68
CA ASN A 132 9.03 -0.99 9.61
C ASN A 132 10.40 -1.53 9.19
N ARG A 133 10.86 -2.59 9.83
CA ARG A 133 12.03 -3.36 9.44
C ARG A 133 11.56 -4.50 8.55
N PHE A 134 12.13 -4.56 7.35
CA PHE A 134 11.83 -5.62 6.39
C PHE A 134 12.96 -6.63 6.35
N THR A 135 12.60 -7.92 6.34
CA THR A 135 13.48 -9.00 5.91
C THR A 135 12.83 -9.65 4.69
N ILE A 136 13.49 -9.54 3.54
CA ILE A 136 12.96 -10.00 2.27
C ILE A 136 13.92 -11.04 1.69
N VAL A 137 13.38 -12.19 1.30
CA VAL A 137 14.09 -13.22 0.55
C VAL A 137 13.67 -13.11 -0.90
N VAL A 138 14.62 -12.81 -1.79
CA VAL A 138 14.45 -12.89 -3.24
C VAL A 138 14.83 -14.29 -3.67
N ARG A 139 13.94 -14.99 -4.38
CA ARG A 139 14.19 -16.38 -4.81
C ARG A 139 14.36 -16.45 -6.33
N GLY A 140 15.26 -17.33 -6.78
CA GLY A 140 15.48 -17.58 -8.20
C GLY A 140 16.16 -16.39 -8.88
N CYS A 141 17.16 -15.79 -8.23
CA CYS A 141 17.98 -14.75 -8.83
C CYS A 141 18.61 -15.27 -10.13
N CYS A 142 18.65 -14.42 -11.15
CA CYS A 142 19.09 -14.81 -12.48
C CYS A 142 19.75 -13.65 -13.20
N HIS A 143 20.63 -14.00 -14.14
CA HIS A 143 21.21 -13.09 -15.11
C HIS A 143 20.15 -12.63 -16.11
N PRO A 144 20.41 -11.54 -16.86
CA PRO A 144 19.50 -11.00 -17.86
C PRO A 144 19.12 -12.00 -18.98
N ASP A 145 19.99 -12.97 -19.26
CA ASP A 145 19.74 -14.06 -20.20
C ASP A 145 18.88 -15.21 -19.62
N GLY A 146 18.48 -15.09 -18.34
CA GLY A 146 17.68 -16.07 -17.61
C GLY A 146 18.47 -17.20 -16.96
N THR A 147 19.79 -17.22 -17.08
CA THR A 147 20.63 -18.22 -16.39
C THR A 147 20.65 -17.95 -14.87
N PRO A 148 20.65 -19.00 -14.02
CA PRO A 148 20.58 -18.82 -12.57
C PRO A 148 21.88 -18.22 -12.02
N MET A 149 21.75 -17.26 -11.10
CA MET A 149 22.86 -16.74 -10.31
C MET A 149 23.11 -17.64 -9.09
N THR A 150 24.37 -17.74 -8.69
CA THR A 150 24.76 -18.19 -7.34
C THR A 150 24.45 -17.12 -6.29
N ASP A 151 24.42 -17.51 -5.02
CA ASP A 151 24.21 -16.57 -3.91
C ASP A 151 25.30 -15.48 -3.88
N ASP A 152 26.56 -15.84 -4.15
CA ASP A 152 27.69 -14.91 -4.18
C ASP A 152 27.58 -13.91 -5.35
N GLU A 153 27.18 -14.36 -6.54
CA GLU A 153 26.97 -13.47 -7.69
C GLU A 153 25.84 -12.48 -7.44
N ALA A 154 24.71 -12.97 -6.89
CA ALA A 154 23.58 -12.10 -6.56
C ALA A 154 23.96 -11.07 -5.49
N MET A 155 24.69 -11.48 -4.45
CA MET A 155 25.15 -10.57 -3.39
C MET A 155 26.15 -9.55 -3.89
N ALA A 156 27.09 -9.94 -4.76
CA ALA A 156 28.05 -9.02 -5.37
C ALA A 156 27.35 -7.96 -6.22
N GLU A 157 26.32 -8.34 -6.99
CA GLU A 157 25.55 -7.38 -7.78
C GLU A 157 24.70 -6.45 -6.91
N VAL A 158 24.13 -6.96 -5.81
CA VAL A 158 23.45 -6.12 -4.80
C VAL A 158 24.41 -5.10 -4.20
N GLU A 159 25.62 -5.50 -3.81
CA GLU A 159 26.63 -4.58 -3.29
C GLU A 159 27.00 -3.50 -4.32
N ARG A 160 27.16 -3.86 -5.59
CA ARG A 160 27.40 -2.89 -6.66
C ARG A 160 26.27 -1.87 -6.78
N ILE A 161 25.01 -2.33 -6.77
CA ILE A 161 23.84 -1.46 -6.81
C ILE A 161 23.80 -0.53 -5.60
N GLN A 162 24.08 -1.05 -4.41
CA GLN A 162 24.09 -0.26 -3.18
C GLN A 162 25.20 0.79 -3.19
N ASN A 163 26.42 0.44 -3.62
CA ASN A 163 27.55 1.36 -3.68
C ASN A 163 27.29 2.51 -4.65
N ASP A 164 26.75 2.25 -5.84
CA ASP A 164 26.44 3.30 -6.81
C ASP A 164 25.27 4.18 -6.35
N MET A 165 24.28 3.58 -5.67
CA MET A 165 23.17 4.33 -5.08
C MET A 165 23.65 5.23 -3.92
N GLU A 166 24.56 4.72 -3.09
CA GLU A 166 25.19 5.49 -2.01
C GLU A 166 26.06 6.62 -2.55
N ALA A 167 26.83 6.39 -3.63
CA ALA A 167 27.62 7.42 -4.26
C ALA A 167 26.77 8.58 -4.82
N SER A 168 25.57 8.27 -5.33
CA SER A 168 24.66 9.26 -5.93
C SER A 168 23.71 9.94 -4.93
N LEU A 169 23.20 9.21 -3.94
CA LEU A 169 22.17 9.66 -3.01
C LEU A 169 22.68 9.88 -1.57
N GLY A 170 23.86 9.37 -1.24
CA GLY A 170 24.35 9.18 0.12
C GLY A 170 23.86 7.87 0.73
N GLY A 171 24.58 7.39 1.75
CA GLY A 171 24.34 6.08 2.35
C GLY A 171 22.94 5.89 2.92
N GLN A 172 22.46 4.64 2.85
CA GLN A 172 21.16 4.19 3.40
C GLN A 172 19.94 4.96 2.85
N ARG A 173 19.99 5.38 1.58
CA ARG A 173 18.91 6.12 0.93
C ARG A 173 18.56 5.50 -0.40
N PHE A 174 17.31 5.66 -0.79
CA PHE A 174 16.79 5.34 -2.11
C PHE A 174 15.74 6.40 -2.48
N PRO A 175 15.46 6.62 -3.78
CA PRO A 175 14.44 7.57 -4.18
C PRO A 175 13.06 7.09 -3.75
N ASN A 176 12.29 7.96 -3.09
CA ASN A 176 11.01 7.61 -2.47
C ASN A 176 9.86 7.54 -3.49
N TRP A 177 9.96 6.66 -4.47
CA TRP A 177 8.92 6.44 -5.46
C TRP A 177 7.60 5.96 -4.85
N ILE A 178 6.50 6.39 -5.45
CA ILE A 178 5.17 5.92 -5.10
C ILE A 178 4.86 4.69 -5.96
N GLY A 179 4.71 3.54 -5.30
CA GLY A 179 4.53 2.24 -5.96
C GLY A 179 3.11 1.92 -6.44
N PRO A 180 2.93 0.82 -7.20
CA PRO A 180 1.67 0.43 -7.84
C PRO A 180 0.46 0.27 -6.90
N GLN A 181 0.67 -0.10 -5.63
CA GLN A 181 -0.44 -0.23 -4.66
C GLN A 181 -1.24 1.06 -4.50
N ARG A 182 -0.62 2.24 -4.72
CA ARG A 182 -1.30 3.54 -4.59
C ARG A 182 -2.26 3.84 -5.75
N PHE A 183 -2.09 3.17 -6.89
CA PHE A 183 -2.84 3.42 -8.12
C PHE A 183 -3.91 2.35 -8.40
N GLY A 184 -3.78 1.19 -7.74
CA GLY A 184 -4.64 0.01 -7.91
C GLY A 184 -3.86 -1.13 -8.55
N SER A 185 -3.41 -2.10 -7.75
CA SER A 185 -2.43 -3.13 -8.18
C SER A 185 -2.89 -3.98 -9.37
N GLY A 186 -4.19 -4.32 -9.44
CA GLY A 186 -4.72 -5.13 -10.56
C GLY A 186 -5.16 -4.28 -11.76
N ARG A 187 -5.54 -3.03 -11.48
CA ARG A 187 -6.07 -2.07 -12.44
C ARG A 187 -5.70 -0.66 -11.97
N PRO A 188 -4.68 0.00 -12.57
CA PRO A 188 -4.22 1.32 -12.16
C PRO A 188 -5.17 2.44 -12.65
N VAL A 189 -6.49 2.27 -12.48
CA VAL A 189 -7.54 3.19 -12.97
C VAL A 189 -7.60 4.50 -12.20
N THR A 190 -7.20 4.47 -10.92
CA THR A 190 -7.35 5.58 -9.96
C THR A 190 -6.80 6.91 -10.50
N PRO A 191 -5.57 6.98 -11.06
CA PRO A 191 -5.06 8.21 -11.66
C PRO A 191 -5.77 8.64 -12.95
N HIS A 192 -6.27 7.71 -13.77
CA HIS A 192 -7.02 8.04 -15.00
C HIS A 192 -8.35 8.73 -14.65
N VAL A 193 -9.07 8.20 -13.66
CA VAL A 193 -10.27 8.86 -13.12
C VAL A 193 -9.90 10.22 -12.53
N GLY A 194 -8.80 10.30 -11.77
CA GLY A 194 -8.32 11.56 -11.20
C GLY A 194 -8.07 12.64 -12.25
N ARG A 195 -7.52 12.27 -13.41
CA ARG A 195 -7.29 13.18 -14.54
C ARG A 195 -8.59 13.80 -15.05
N HIS A 196 -9.62 12.98 -15.24
CA HIS A 196 -10.93 13.46 -15.67
C HIS A 196 -11.61 14.33 -14.60
N VAL A 197 -11.50 13.97 -13.32
CA VAL A 197 -12.02 14.78 -12.20
C VAL A 197 -11.40 16.16 -12.17
N VAL A 198 -10.08 16.28 -12.32
CA VAL A 198 -9.38 17.59 -12.32
C VAL A 198 -9.75 18.46 -13.52
N ASN A 199 -10.12 17.83 -14.64
CA ASN A 199 -10.58 18.53 -15.85
C ASN A 199 -12.09 18.82 -15.88
N GLU A 200 -12.83 18.43 -14.83
CA GLU A 200 -14.30 18.51 -14.78
C GLU A 200 -15.02 17.64 -15.83
N ASP A 201 -14.33 16.65 -16.41
CA ASP A 201 -14.86 15.68 -17.37
C ASP A 201 -15.59 14.53 -16.65
N TRP A 202 -16.70 14.82 -15.97
CA TRP A 202 -17.36 13.86 -15.06
C TRP A 202 -17.87 12.58 -15.74
N GLU A 203 -18.37 12.69 -16.96
CA GLU A 203 -18.77 11.53 -17.76
C GLU A 203 -17.59 10.58 -17.96
N GLN A 204 -16.46 11.10 -18.43
CA GLN A 204 -15.26 10.30 -18.63
C GLN A 204 -14.69 9.78 -17.31
N ALA A 205 -14.81 10.51 -16.20
CA ALA A 205 -14.38 10.03 -14.89
C ALA A 205 -15.16 8.78 -14.47
N VAL A 206 -16.49 8.80 -14.60
CA VAL A 206 -17.35 7.67 -14.25
C VAL A 206 -17.17 6.52 -15.23
N MET A 207 -17.19 6.80 -16.53
CA MET A 207 -17.03 5.76 -17.55
C MET A 207 -15.66 5.11 -17.49
N THR A 208 -14.59 5.85 -17.20
CA THR A 208 -13.26 5.27 -16.97
C THR A 208 -13.26 4.35 -15.75
N TYR A 209 -13.89 4.75 -14.64
CA TYR A 209 -13.99 3.90 -13.46
C TYR A 209 -14.76 2.60 -13.75
N LEU A 210 -15.85 2.70 -14.51
CA LEU A 210 -16.73 1.57 -14.83
C LEU A 210 -16.14 0.64 -15.89
N SER A 211 -15.44 1.16 -16.90
CA SER A 211 -15.20 0.41 -18.14
C SER A 211 -13.73 0.22 -18.51
N MET A 212 -12.79 0.94 -17.89
CA MET A 212 -11.36 0.80 -18.20
C MET A 212 -10.85 -0.59 -17.85
N GLU A 213 -10.21 -1.27 -18.80
CA GLU A 213 -9.61 -2.59 -18.62
C GLU A 213 -8.41 -2.56 -17.65
N GLY A 214 -8.21 -3.66 -16.92
CA GLY A 214 -7.04 -3.91 -16.09
C GLY A 214 -6.31 -5.19 -16.49
N PRO A 215 -4.96 -5.18 -16.51
CA PRO A 215 -4.16 -6.32 -16.97
C PRO A 215 -4.26 -7.54 -16.04
N ASN A 216 -4.61 -7.34 -14.77
CA ASN A 216 -4.64 -8.39 -13.74
C ASN A 216 -6.01 -8.43 -13.02
N GLU A 217 -7.11 -8.23 -13.75
CA GLU A 217 -8.48 -8.35 -13.22
C GLU A 217 -9.05 -9.77 -13.44
N GLU A 218 -10.02 -10.17 -12.60
CA GLU A 218 -10.79 -11.42 -12.78
C GLU A 218 -11.58 -11.40 -14.10
N GLU A 219 -11.72 -12.55 -14.76
CA GLU A 219 -12.37 -12.69 -16.07
C GLU A 219 -13.82 -12.14 -16.05
N GLU A 220 -14.56 -12.38 -14.97
CA GLU A 220 -15.93 -11.86 -14.79
C GLU A 220 -15.95 -10.33 -14.83
N ALA A 221 -15.00 -9.66 -14.16
CA ALA A 221 -14.91 -8.21 -14.18
C ALA A 221 -14.52 -7.70 -15.57
N GLN A 222 -13.58 -8.37 -16.25
CA GLN A 222 -13.18 -8.00 -17.61
C GLN A 222 -14.36 -8.06 -18.59
N ALA A 223 -15.20 -9.09 -18.49
CA ALA A 223 -16.39 -9.26 -19.33
C ALA A 223 -17.41 -8.13 -19.11
N ILE A 224 -17.71 -7.77 -17.86
CA ILE A 224 -18.59 -6.65 -17.53
C ILE A 224 -18.06 -5.33 -18.10
N ARG A 225 -16.77 -5.05 -17.90
CA ARG A 225 -16.15 -3.82 -18.40
C ARG A 225 -16.20 -3.74 -19.92
N LYS A 226 -15.97 -4.87 -20.60
CA LYS A 226 -16.10 -4.98 -22.05
C LYS A 226 -17.53 -4.71 -22.51
N GLN A 227 -18.53 -5.32 -21.85
CA GLN A 227 -19.95 -5.07 -22.14
C GLN A 227 -20.29 -3.58 -22.00
N ILE A 228 -19.80 -2.91 -20.95
CA ILE A 228 -20.02 -1.47 -20.77
C ILE A 228 -19.40 -0.64 -21.91
N ARG A 229 -18.21 -1.02 -22.40
CA ARG A 229 -17.57 -0.31 -23.53
C ARG A 229 -18.29 -0.51 -24.86
N GLU A 230 -18.82 -1.70 -25.10
CA GLU A 230 -19.42 -2.07 -26.38
C GLU A 230 -20.91 -1.70 -26.47
N ASN A 231 -21.65 -1.87 -25.38
CA ASN A 231 -23.11 -1.81 -25.35
C ASN A 231 -23.66 -0.72 -24.42
N GLY A 232 -22.81 -0.02 -23.66
CA GLY A 232 -23.24 1.01 -22.71
C GLY A 232 -23.81 0.43 -21.41
N LEU A 233 -24.66 1.21 -20.74
CA LEU A 233 -25.28 0.85 -19.47
C LEU A 233 -26.74 0.42 -19.68
N ASP A 234 -27.10 -0.77 -19.22
CA ASP A 234 -28.47 -1.30 -19.21
C ASP A 234 -28.82 -1.93 -17.84
N GLU A 235 -30.11 -2.21 -17.62
CA GLU A 235 -30.57 -2.86 -16.38
C GLU A 235 -30.05 -4.29 -16.23
N GLY A 236 -29.80 -4.99 -17.34
CA GLY A 236 -29.30 -6.37 -17.35
C GLY A 236 -27.90 -6.51 -16.76
N LEU A 237 -27.06 -5.46 -16.85
CA LEU A 237 -25.75 -5.40 -16.19
C LEU A 237 -25.85 -5.57 -14.67
N LEU A 238 -26.94 -5.13 -14.03
CA LEU A 238 -27.08 -5.23 -12.59
C LEU A 238 -27.22 -6.68 -12.11
N GLU A 239 -27.70 -7.58 -12.97
CA GLU A 239 -27.82 -9.00 -12.68
C GLU A 239 -26.49 -9.74 -12.85
N SER A 240 -25.69 -9.33 -13.83
CA SER A 240 -24.39 -9.94 -14.12
C SER A 240 -23.24 -9.40 -13.26
N LEU A 241 -23.41 -8.25 -12.59
CA LEU A 241 -22.41 -7.65 -11.72
C LEU A 241 -22.03 -8.56 -10.54
N PRO A 242 -20.75 -8.93 -10.39
CA PRO A 242 -20.26 -9.66 -9.23
C PRO A 242 -20.55 -8.95 -7.90
N ARG A 243 -20.76 -9.73 -6.83
CA ARG A 243 -21.13 -9.19 -5.50
C ARG A 243 -20.11 -8.22 -4.91
N TRP A 244 -18.84 -8.33 -5.28
CA TRP A 244 -17.77 -7.45 -4.80
C TRP A 244 -17.70 -6.10 -5.54
N MET A 245 -18.35 -5.96 -6.71
CA MET A 245 -18.41 -4.72 -7.49
C MET A 245 -19.50 -3.76 -7.01
N GLY A 246 -19.58 -3.57 -5.68
CA GLY A 246 -20.63 -2.77 -5.04
C GLY A 246 -20.52 -1.26 -5.30
N PHE A 247 -19.36 -0.77 -5.72
CA PHE A 247 -19.19 0.64 -6.10
C PHE A 247 -19.70 0.89 -7.51
N GLU A 248 -19.34 0.01 -8.45
CA GLU A 248 -19.82 0.01 -9.82
C GLU A 248 -21.34 -0.13 -9.86
N ARG A 249 -21.91 -1.08 -9.10
CA ARG A 249 -23.37 -1.25 -8.97
C ARG A 249 -24.08 0.06 -8.61
N ARG A 250 -23.65 0.73 -7.56
CA ARG A 250 -24.28 1.98 -7.10
C ARG A 250 -24.16 3.13 -8.10
N MET A 251 -23.07 3.18 -8.86
CA MET A 251 -22.93 4.15 -9.96
C MET A 251 -23.88 3.85 -11.11
N ILE A 252 -23.96 2.59 -11.52
CA ILE A 252 -24.81 2.15 -12.64
C ILE A 252 -26.28 2.36 -12.29
N GLU A 253 -26.73 1.96 -11.09
CA GLU A 253 -28.08 2.23 -10.58
C GLU A 253 -28.42 3.73 -10.63
N HIS A 254 -27.46 4.59 -10.29
CA HIS A 254 -27.65 6.05 -10.33
C HIS A 254 -27.81 6.57 -11.75
N LEU A 255 -26.95 6.15 -12.69
CA LEU A 255 -26.99 6.60 -14.08
C LEU A 255 -28.21 6.05 -14.83
N LEU A 256 -28.66 4.82 -14.54
CA LEU A 256 -29.91 4.30 -15.11
C LEU A 256 -31.13 5.14 -14.69
N SER A 257 -31.11 5.69 -13.47
CA SER A 257 -32.17 6.56 -12.97
C SER A 257 -32.00 8.03 -13.39
N ASN A 258 -30.76 8.48 -13.58
CA ASN A 258 -30.39 9.87 -13.87
C ASN A 258 -29.24 9.90 -14.91
N PRO A 259 -29.54 9.73 -16.22
CA PRO A 259 -28.54 9.49 -17.25
C PRO A 259 -27.44 10.56 -17.35
N ASP A 260 -27.77 11.82 -17.09
CA ASP A 260 -26.83 12.94 -17.23
C ASP A 260 -26.08 13.30 -15.93
N ASP A 261 -26.46 12.72 -14.78
CA ASP A 261 -25.91 13.08 -13.46
C ASP A 261 -24.65 12.27 -13.10
N HIS A 262 -23.59 12.49 -13.88
CA HIS A 262 -22.28 11.87 -13.69
C HIS A 262 -21.60 12.32 -12.39
N VAL A 263 -21.85 13.55 -11.94
CA VAL A 263 -21.36 14.05 -10.64
C VAL A 263 -22.00 13.26 -9.50
N GLY A 264 -23.31 13.04 -9.55
CA GLY A 264 -24.03 12.22 -8.58
C GLY A 264 -23.60 10.76 -8.59
N ALA A 265 -23.33 10.19 -9.77
CA ALA A 265 -22.79 8.84 -9.91
C ALA A 265 -21.39 8.75 -9.26
N PHE A 266 -20.48 9.67 -9.56
CA PHE A 266 -19.15 9.71 -8.94
C PHE A 266 -19.23 9.83 -7.40
N ARG A 267 -20.17 10.64 -6.89
CA ARG A 267 -20.41 10.82 -5.46
C ARG A 267 -20.91 9.56 -4.73
N LYS A 268 -21.28 8.49 -5.45
CA LYS A 268 -21.56 7.19 -4.82
C LYS A 268 -20.31 6.53 -4.24
N LEU A 269 -19.11 6.91 -4.72
CA LEU A 269 -17.87 6.49 -4.09
C LEU A 269 -17.76 7.07 -2.67
N PRO A 270 -17.17 6.33 -1.71
CA PRO A 270 -16.77 6.90 -0.43
C PRO A 270 -15.84 8.12 -0.60
N THR A 271 -15.98 9.14 0.25
CA THR A 271 -15.20 10.40 0.16
C THR A 271 -13.69 10.17 0.11
N ASN A 272 -13.18 9.20 0.86
CA ASN A 272 -11.76 8.84 0.82
C ASN A 272 -11.31 8.30 -0.56
N LEU A 273 -12.18 7.53 -1.24
CA LEU A 273 -11.88 7.02 -2.57
C LEU A 273 -12.00 8.12 -3.64
N GLN A 274 -12.94 9.05 -3.47
CA GLN A 274 -13.01 10.25 -4.32
C GLN A 274 -11.72 11.07 -4.22
N LEU A 275 -11.21 11.32 -3.02
CA LEU A 275 -9.93 12.03 -2.83
C LEU A 275 -8.73 11.24 -3.37
N MET A 276 -8.76 9.91 -3.26
CA MET A 276 -7.68 9.05 -3.77
C MET A 276 -7.47 9.20 -5.27
N THR A 277 -8.50 9.47 -6.08
CA THR A 277 -8.33 9.64 -7.54
C THR A 277 -7.40 10.81 -7.85
N VAL A 278 -7.62 11.95 -7.19
CA VAL A 278 -6.77 13.15 -7.32
C VAL A 278 -5.37 12.89 -6.74
N HIS A 279 -5.27 12.28 -5.56
CA HIS A 279 -3.97 11.95 -4.95
C HIS A 279 -3.13 11.00 -5.82
N ALA A 280 -3.77 10.03 -6.48
CA ALA A 280 -3.08 9.13 -7.40
C ALA A 280 -2.55 9.90 -8.62
N LEU A 281 -3.32 10.83 -9.19
CA LEU A 281 -2.82 11.69 -10.27
C LEU A 281 -1.60 12.51 -9.84
N GLN A 282 -1.67 13.16 -8.66
CA GLN A 282 -0.54 13.89 -8.08
C GLN A 282 0.69 12.99 -7.88
N SER A 283 0.46 11.72 -7.51
CA SER A 283 1.53 10.74 -7.32
C SER A 283 2.26 10.42 -8.63
N ILE A 284 1.57 10.41 -9.79
CA ILE A 284 2.21 10.29 -11.10
C ILE A 284 3.12 11.49 -11.38
N VAL A 285 2.62 12.71 -11.10
CA VAL A 285 3.40 13.94 -11.27
C VAL A 285 4.65 13.92 -10.40
N PHE A 286 4.51 13.48 -9.15
CA PHE A 286 5.63 13.31 -8.23
C PHE A 286 6.66 12.30 -8.74
N ASN A 287 6.23 11.10 -9.16
CA ASN A 287 7.12 10.07 -9.70
C ASN A 287 7.89 10.58 -10.92
N LYS A 288 7.22 11.27 -11.84
CA LYS A 288 7.86 11.88 -13.03
C LYS A 288 8.84 12.99 -12.65
N SER A 289 8.50 13.82 -11.67
CA SER A 289 9.39 14.90 -11.19
C SER A 289 10.65 14.33 -10.54
N LEU A 290 10.50 13.27 -9.74
CA LEU A 290 11.61 12.55 -9.11
C LEU A 290 12.52 11.91 -10.17
N GLN A 291 11.93 11.24 -11.17
CA GLN A 291 12.65 10.66 -12.29
C GLN A 291 13.43 11.73 -13.08
N ARG A 292 12.78 12.85 -13.41
CA ARG A 292 13.42 13.95 -14.14
C ARG A 292 14.62 14.52 -13.38
N ARG A 293 14.50 14.66 -12.06
CA ARG A 293 15.60 15.12 -11.21
C ARG A 293 16.81 14.17 -11.26
N LEU A 294 16.58 12.86 -11.25
CA LEU A 294 17.63 11.86 -11.39
C LEU A 294 18.29 11.91 -12.78
N GLU A 295 17.51 12.05 -13.86
CA GLU A 295 18.02 12.16 -15.24
C GLU A 295 18.89 13.40 -15.45
N GLU A 296 18.60 14.50 -14.75
CA GLU A 296 19.41 15.72 -14.77
C GLU A 296 20.67 15.62 -13.89
N GLY A 297 20.90 14.49 -13.21
CA GLY A 297 22.04 14.30 -12.32
C GLY A 297 21.99 15.18 -11.06
N LEU A 298 20.82 15.71 -10.71
CA LEU A 298 20.66 16.57 -9.54
C LEU A 298 20.56 15.72 -8.25
N PRO A 299 21.26 16.11 -7.17
CA PRO A 299 21.25 15.33 -5.93
C PRO A 299 19.86 15.33 -5.29
N LEU A 300 19.40 14.19 -4.79
CA LEU A 300 18.13 14.11 -4.03
C LEU A 300 18.30 14.51 -2.57
N SER A 301 19.46 14.25 -1.98
CA SER A 301 19.70 14.42 -0.55
C SER A 301 20.34 15.75 -0.17
N ARG A 302 20.74 16.54 -1.17
CA ARG A 302 21.33 17.87 -0.98
C ARG A 302 20.53 18.88 -1.79
N PRO A 303 20.02 19.96 -1.17
CA PRO A 303 19.31 20.99 -1.90
C PRO A 303 20.26 21.77 -2.81
N VAL A 304 19.76 22.14 -3.98
CA VAL A 304 20.36 23.11 -4.91
C VAL A 304 19.56 24.41 -4.91
N VAL A 305 20.14 25.49 -5.43
CA VAL A 305 19.45 26.80 -5.50
C VAL A 305 18.14 26.64 -6.28
N GLY A 306 17.03 27.08 -5.67
CA GLY A 306 15.69 26.96 -6.22
C GLY A 306 14.86 25.79 -5.65
N ASP A 307 15.49 24.87 -4.90
CA ASP A 307 14.76 23.79 -4.24
C ASP A 307 13.88 24.29 -3.09
N ILE A 308 12.71 23.66 -2.94
CA ILE A 308 11.83 23.81 -1.79
C ILE A 308 12.20 22.73 -0.78
N VAL A 309 12.56 23.14 0.44
CA VAL A 309 12.91 22.24 1.54
C VAL A 309 11.91 22.40 2.68
N GLY A 310 11.45 21.28 3.25
CA GLY A 310 10.63 21.30 4.46
C GLY A 310 11.45 20.99 5.71
N ARG A 311 11.03 21.54 6.84
CA ARG A 311 11.65 21.22 8.13
C ARG A 311 11.25 19.82 8.56
N ILE A 312 12.16 19.18 9.29
CA ILE A 312 11.94 17.86 9.85
C ILE A 312 11.85 18.02 11.36
N ASP A 313 10.82 17.42 11.97
CA ASP A 313 10.61 17.41 13.42
C ASP A 313 11.57 16.44 14.14
N GLU A 314 11.52 16.41 15.47
CA GLU A 314 12.36 15.51 16.29
C GLU A 314 12.11 14.01 16.04
N LYS A 315 11.03 13.66 15.34
CA LYS A 315 10.66 12.29 14.97
C LYS A 315 11.06 11.95 13.54
N SER A 316 11.85 12.80 12.90
CA SER A 316 12.23 12.67 11.49
C SER A 316 11.03 12.76 10.52
N GLN A 317 9.94 13.43 10.90
CA GLN A 317 8.76 13.65 10.06
C GLN A 317 8.76 15.07 9.50
N LEU A 318 8.21 15.26 8.29
CA LEU A 318 8.09 16.58 7.68
C LEU A 318 7.12 17.45 8.50
N ASP A 319 7.56 18.61 8.97
CA ASP A 319 6.72 19.59 9.65
C ASP A 319 5.94 20.40 8.61
N VAL A 320 4.76 19.90 8.25
CA VAL A 320 3.88 20.46 7.21
C VAL A 320 3.11 21.69 7.69
N ASN A 321 3.20 22.05 8.98
CA ASN A 321 2.45 23.16 9.59
C ASN A 321 3.30 24.43 9.74
N SER A 322 4.51 24.46 9.18
CA SER A 322 5.44 25.59 9.25
C SER A 322 5.53 26.40 7.97
#